data_AF-A0A934EBJ2-F1
#
_entry.id   AF-A0A934EBJ2-F1
#
_cell.length_a   1.000
_cell.length_b   1.000
_cell.length_c   1.000
_cell.angle_alpha   90.00
_cell.angle_beta   90.00
_cell.angle_gamma   90.00
#
_symmetry.space_group_name_H-M   'P 1'
#
loop_
_entity.id
_entity.type
_entity.pdbx_description
1 polymer ?
#
loop_
_entity_poly.entity_id
_entity_poly.type
_entity_poly.pdbx_seq_one_letter_code
_entity_poly.pdbx_strand_id
1 'polypeptide(L)'
;MESIVTRVTSKGQVVIPKQLRQKYAIVPTTLIRWIDKEDGMLMVPETRDPILAVRGMLQGSGLLKAFKEAKAEENERENKNAARRKSVCAG
;
A
#
# COMPACT_ATOMS: atom_id res chain seq x y z
N MET A 1 -21.90 9.21 -1.12
CA MET A 1 -21.63 7.75 -0.99
C MET A 1 -22.25 7.10 -2.21
N GLU A 2 -21.44 6.63 -3.15
CA GLU A 2 -21.95 6.01 -4.37
C GLU A 2 -22.22 4.53 -4.11
N SER A 3 -23.44 4.07 -4.39
CA SER A 3 -23.82 2.66 -4.33
C SER A 3 -23.94 2.09 -5.74
N ILE A 4 -23.40 0.89 -5.95
CA ILE A 4 -23.53 0.15 -7.21
C ILE A 4 -24.20 -1.18 -6.89
N VAL A 5 -25.27 -1.49 -7.61
CA VAL A 5 -26.02 -2.73 -7.47
C VAL A 5 -25.66 -3.67 -8.61
N THR A 6 -25.41 -4.94 -8.30
CA THR A 6 -25.20 -6.00 -9.29
C THR A 6 -26.14 -7.16 -9.02
N ARG A 7 -26.60 -7.80 -10.10
CA ARG A 7 -27.49 -8.96 -10.02
C ARG A 7 -26.66 -10.22 -9.80
N VAL A 8 -27.13 -11.06 -8.88
CA VAL A 8 -26.60 -12.40 -8.66
C VAL A 8 -27.06 -13.31 -9.80
N THR A 9 -26.15 -14.08 -10.39
CA THR A 9 -26.49 -15.07 -11.41
C THR A 9 -27.18 -16.29 -10.78
N SER A 10 -27.78 -17.16 -11.59
CA SER A 10 -28.41 -18.41 -11.11
C SER A 10 -27.46 -19.33 -10.32
N LYS A 11 -26.15 -19.19 -10.53
CA LYS A 11 -25.11 -19.95 -9.83
C LYS A 11 -24.58 -19.25 -8.57
N GLY A 12 -25.22 -18.15 -8.14
CA GLY A 12 -24.76 -17.39 -6.97
C GLY A 12 -23.56 -16.48 -7.24
N GLN A 13 -23.19 -16.23 -8.50
CA GLN A 13 -22.03 -15.40 -8.82
C GLN A 13 -22.43 -13.93 -8.94
N VAL A 14 -21.57 -13.03 -8.48
CA VAL A 14 -21.71 -11.58 -8.69
C VAL A 14 -20.60 -11.08 -9.61
N VAL A 15 -20.96 -10.22 -10.55
CA VAL A 15 -19.97 -9.54 -11.39
C VAL A 15 -19.43 -8.34 -10.62
N ILE A 16 -18.11 -8.24 -10.48
CA ILE A 16 -17.47 -7.06 -9.88
C ILE A 16 -17.35 -5.96 -10.95
N PRO A 17 -18.03 -4.81 -10.77
CA PRO A 17 -17.98 -3.70 -11.72
C PRO A 17 -16.55 -3.25 -12.01
N LYS A 18 -16.29 -2.78 -13.24
CA LYS A 18 -14.94 -2.37 -13.70
C LYS A 18 -14.30 -1.34 -12.75
N GLN A 19 -15.09 -0.37 -12.30
CA GLN A 19 -14.62 0.69 -11.38
C GLN A 19 -14.10 0.12 -10.06
N LEU A 20 -14.81 -0.85 -9.47
CA LEU A 20 -14.36 -1.50 -8.23
C LEU A 20 -13.13 -2.37 -8.46
N ARG A 21 -13.07 -3.11 -9.59
CA ARG A 21 -11.88 -3.90 -9.94
C ARG A 21 -10.62 -3.04 -10.05
N GLN A 22 -10.72 -1.88 -10.69
CA GLN A 22 -9.60 -0.95 -10.83
C GLN A 22 -9.21 -0.32 -9.49
N LYS A 23 -10.21 0.12 -8.71
CA LYS A 23 -9.99 0.77 -7.41
C LYS A 23 -9.30 -0.15 -6.39
N TYR A 24 -9.70 -1.42 -6.36
CA TYR A 24 -9.19 -2.41 -5.41
C TYR A 24 -8.18 -3.39 -6.02
N ALA A 25 -7.66 -3.08 -7.22
CA ALA A 25 -6.69 -3.91 -7.94
C ALA A 25 -7.08 -5.41 -8.03
N ILE A 26 -8.38 -5.69 -8.22
CA ILE A 26 -8.90 -7.05 -8.30
C ILE A 26 -8.61 -7.58 -9.70
N VAL A 27 -7.79 -8.62 -9.76
CA VAL A 27 -7.37 -9.30 -10.99
C VAL A 27 -7.94 -10.73 -11.02
N PRO A 28 -7.94 -11.41 -12.18
CA PRO A 28 -8.24 -12.84 -12.22
C PRO A 28 -7.37 -13.58 -11.19
N THR A 29 -7.95 -14.56 -10.50
CA THR A 29 -7.32 -15.34 -9.40
C THR A 29 -7.14 -14.64 -8.05
N THR A 30 -7.53 -13.36 -7.91
CA THR A 30 -7.63 -12.70 -6.60
C THR A 30 -8.60 -13.47 -5.71
N LEU A 31 -8.14 -13.83 -4.51
CA LEU A 31 -9.00 -14.46 -3.51
C LEU A 31 -9.84 -13.38 -2.81
N ILE A 32 -11.07 -13.70 -2.43
CA ILE A 32 -11.91 -12.80 -1.64
C ILE A 32 -12.13 -13.45 -0.28
N ARG A 33 -11.75 -12.73 0.79
CA ARG A 33 -12.13 -13.07 2.15
C ARG A 33 -13.51 -12.48 2.43
N TRP A 34 -14.37 -13.32 2.98
CA TRP A 34 -15.71 -12.95 3.42
C TRP A 34 -15.72 -12.87 4.93
N ILE A 35 -16.19 -11.76 5.47
CA ILE A 35 -16.30 -11.55 6.91
C ILE A 35 -17.75 -11.19 7.20
N ASP A 36 -18.37 -12.00 8.05
CA ASP A 36 -19.73 -11.75 8.52
C ASP A 36 -19.72 -10.60 9.55
N LYS A 37 -20.66 -9.67 9.42
CA LYS A 37 -20.86 -8.51 10.30
C LYS A 37 -22.36 -8.33 10.53
N GLU A 38 -22.73 -7.68 11.63
CA GLU A 38 -24.14 -7.43 11.98
C GLU A 38 -24.90 -6.68 10.87
N ASP A 39 -24.24 -5.73 10.21
CA ASP A 39 -24.82 -4.90 9.15
C ASP A 39 -24.68 -5.50 7.73
N GLY A 40 -24.16 -6.73 7.61
CA GLY A 40 -24.01 -7.44 6.35
C GLY A 40 -22.63 -8.08 6.15
N MET A 41 -22.30 -8.44 4.91
CA MET A 41 -21.03 -9.11 4.61
C MET A 41 -19.97 -8.12 4.10
N LEU A 42 -18.79 -8.17 4.70
CA LEU A 42 -17.62 -7.47 4.21
C LEU A 42 -16.81 -8.39 3.29
N MET A 43 -16.59 -7.94 2.06
CA MET A 43 -15.72 -8.60 1.08
C MET A 43 -14.36 -7.90 1.04
N VAL A 44 -13.29 -8.63 1.34
CA VAL A 44 -11.92 -8.10 1.34
C VAL A 44 -11.09 -8.87 0.30
N PRO A 45 -10.57 -8.20 -0.75
CA PRO A 45 -9.64 -8.83 -1.68
C PRO A 45 -8.33 -9.23 -0.99
N GLU A 46 -7.98 -10.50 -1.06
CA GLU A 46 -6.69 -11.01 -0.64
C GLU A 46 -5.76 -11.08 -1.84
N THR A 47 -4.85 -10.11 -1.92
CA THR A 47 -3.81 -10.11 -2.96
C THR A 47 -2.72 -11.09 -2.56
N ARG A 48 -2.34 -12.02 -3.45
CA ARG A 48 -1.21 -12.94 -3.22
C ARG A 48 0.14 -12.22 -3.10
N ASP A 49 0.22 -11.00 -3.62
CA ASP A 49 1.41 -10.16 -3.63
C ASP A 49 1.20 -8.90 -2.77
N PRO A 50 1.71 -8.89 -1.52
CA PRO A 50 1.61 -7.73 -0.64
C PRO A 50 2.35 -6.50 -1.21
N ILE A 51 3.34 -6.69 -2.09
CA ILE A 51 4.03 -5.58 -2.73
C ILE A 51 3.09 -4.89 -3.72
N LEU A 52 2.33 -5.64 -4.53
CA LEU A 52 1.34 -5.03 -5.44
C LEU A 52 0.18 -4.37 -4.70
N ALA A 53 -0.28 -4.93 -3.58
CA ALA A 53 -1.36 -4.36 -2.78
C ALA A 53 -0.98 -3.00 -2.14
N VAL A 54 0.31 -2.82 -1.83
CA VAL A 54 0.83 -1.62 -1.15
C VAL A 54 1.51 -0.66 -2.14
N ARG A 55 1.86 -1.13 -3.35
CA ARG A 55 2.49 -0.33 -4.40
C ARG A 55 1.54 0.78 -4.86
N GLY A 56 1.93 2.02 -4.59
CA GLY A 56 1.15 3.22 -4.91
C GLY A 56 0.29 3.75 -3.77
N MET A 57 0.11 3.00 -2.67
CA MET A 57 -0.69 3.43 -1.52
C MET A 57 -0.16 4.73 -0.86
N LEU A 58 1.16 4.94 -0.92
CA LEU A 58 1.82 6.14 -0.39
C LEU A 58 2.18 7.15 -1.49
N GLN A 59 1.70 6.95 -2.71
CA GLN A 59 2.00 7.85 -3.82
C GLN A 59 1.23 9.17 -3.61
N GLY A 60 1.97 10.28 -3.48
CA GLY A 60 1.39 11.60 -3.22
C GLY A 60 1.25 11.99 -1.74
N SER A 61 1.54 11.09 -0.78
CA SER A 61 1.45 11.39 0.66
C SER A 61 2.60 12.25 1.21
N GLY A 62 3.60 12.58 0.37
CA GLY A 62 4.78 13.33 0.79
C GLY A 62 5.78 12.56 1.67
N LEU A 63 5.41 11.39 2.19
CA LEU A 63 6.26 10.55 3.06
C LEU A 63 7.61 10.20 2.42
N LEU A 64 7.64 9.94 1.11
CA LEU A 64 8.88 9.65 0.40
C LEU A 64 9.86 10.83 0.44
N LYS A 65 9.35 12.07 0.37
CA LYS A 65 10.18 13.28 0.44
C LYS A 65 10.73 13.47 1.86
N ALA A 66 9.87 13.38 2.86
CA ALA A 66 10.25 13.48 4.27
C ALA A 66 11.30 12.41 4.65
N PHE A 67 11.15 11.18 4.17
CA PHE A 67 12.11 10.11 4.38
C PHE A 67 13.48 10.41 3.75
N LYS A 68 13.50 10.95 2.52
CA LYS A 68 14.76 11.33 1.84
C LYS A 68 15.49 12.46 2.56
N GLU A 69 14.76 13.47 3.04
CA GLU A 69 15.34 14.59 3.80
C GLU A 69 15.95 14.10 5.11
N ALA A 70 15.23 13.25 5.86
CA ALA A 70 15.75 12.66 7.08
C ALA A 70 17.02 11.84 6.85
N LYS A 71 17.08 11.06 5.75
CA LYS A 71 18.28 10.29 5.40
C LYS A 71 19.45 11.15 4.95
N ALA A 72 19.20 12.27 4.28
CA ALA A 72 20.25 13.21 3.90
C ALA A 72 20.89 13.84 5.16
N GLU A 73 20.09 14.27 6.13
CA GLU A 73 20.61 14.80 7.40
C GLU A 73 21.45 13.77 8.17
N GLU A 74 21.02 12.51 8.19
CA GLU A 74 21.75 11.44 8.85
C GLU A 74 23.13 11.22 8.20
N ASN A 75 23.17 11.13 6.86
CA ASN A 75 24.41 11.02 6.11
C ASN A 75 25.36 12.20 6.36
N GLU A 76 24.83 13.43 6.46
CA GLU A 76 25.65 14.60 6.77
C GLU A 76 26.27 14.52 8.16
N ARG A 77 25.50 14.07 9.16
CA ARG A 77 25.98 13.89 10.54
C ARG A 77 27.06 12.81 10.59
N GLU A 78 26.85 11.70 9.91
CA GLU A 78 27.85 10.63 9.82
C GLU A 78 29.12 11.09 9.13
N ASN A 79 29.02 11.84 8.04
CA ASN A 79 30.18 12.34 7.31
C ASN A 79 30.97 13.38 8.13
N LYS A 80 30.27 14.28 8.86
CA LYS A 80 30.89 15.21 9.81
C LYS A 80 31.59 14.48 10.95
N ASN A 81 30.97 13.43 11.49
CA ASN A 81 31.57 12.59 12.54
C ASN A 81 32.76 11.78 12.02
N ALA A 82 32.71 11.28 10.80
CA ALA A 82 33.81 10.56 10.15
C ALA A 82 35.00 11.49 9.89
N ALA A 83 34.75 12.73 9.43
CA ALA A 83 35.78 13.75 9.24
C ALA A 83 36.45 14.14 10.58
N ARG A 84 35.66 14.32 11.64
CA ARG A 84 36.14 14.63 12.99
C ARG A 84 36.95 13.47 13.61
N ARG A 85 36.58 12.22 13.34
CA ARG A 85 37.37 11.04 13.76
C ARG A 85 38.70 10.96 13.02
N LYS A 86 38.73 11.25 11.71
CA LYS A 86 39.98 11.27 10.93
C LYS A 86 40.94 12.39 11.36
N SER A 87 40.45 13.57 11.75
CA SER A 87 41.31 14.65 12.24
C SER A 87 41.91 14.38 13.61
N VAL A 88 41.24 13.60 14.46
CA VAL A 88 41.72 13.23 15.81
C VAL A 88 42.77 12.12 15.76
N CYS A 89 42.75 11.23 14.76
CA CYS A 89 43.73 10.15 14.61
C CYS A 89 45.00 10.55 13.83
N ALA A 90 45.08 11.77 13.29
CA ALA A 90 46.19 12.26 12.47
C ALA A 90 47.16 13.23 13.21
N GLY A 91 46.99 13.40 14.52
CA GLY A 91 47.92 14.12 15.41
C GLY A 91 48.38 13.20 16.53
#